data_AF-A0AAJ1QHU4-F1
#
_entry.id   AF-A0AAJ1QHU4-F1
#
_cell.length_a   1.000
_cell.length_b   1.000
_cell.length_c   1.000
_cell.angle_alpha   90.00
_cell.angle_beta   90.00
_cell.angle_gamma   90.00
#
_symmetry.space_group_name_H-M   'P 1'
#
loop_
_entity.id
_entity.type
_entity.pdbx_description
1 polymer ?
#
loop_
_entity_poly.entity_id
_entity_poly.type
_entity_poly.pdbx_seq_one_letter_code
_entity_poly.pdbx_strand_id
1 'polypeptide(L)'
;MSQKNITREELAAKAREMMKAHGLEEIFVCSDKQGFTEKERANDHSRYLSDKTVHRFTSDSVLIHEEGKKEPVNEAKETKTDEERQQLAQRYEELFGKKPNHMTGVEKLKSQIQEKETELASKSEETIQNTTQAPELPLDQKPEDAKEQSEQKSEENPAEEKED
;
A
#
# COMPACT_ATOMS: atom_id res chain seq x y z
N MET A 1 48.57 -0.80 14.39
CA MET A 1 47.85 0.48 14.48
C MET A 1 46.76 0.32 15.53
N SER A 2 46.86 1.00 16.67
CA SER A 2 45.79 0.95 17.68
C SER A 2 44.58 1.69 17.14
N GLN A 3 43.48 0.96 16.91
CA GLN A 3 42.18 1.59 16.68
C GLN A 3 41.80 2.31 17.97
N LYS A 4 41.78 3.65 17.92
CA LYS A 4 41.23 4.44 19.02
C LYS A 4 39.72 4.23 19.00
N ASN A 5 39.19 3.60 20.04
CA ASN A 5 37.76 3.49 20.24
C ASN A 5 37.23 4.90 20.54
N ILE A 6 36.70 5.57 19.52
CA ILE A 6 36.02 6.85 19.67
C ILE A 6 34.74 6.59 20.45
N THR A 7 34.53 7.33 21.53
CA THR A 7 33.29 7.24 22.30
C THR A 7 32.14 7.93 21.54
N ARG A 8 30.90 7.46 21.74
CA ARG A 8 29.70 8.06 21.13
C ARG A 8 29.58 9.56 21.43
N GLU A 9 30.02 9.97 22.61
CA GLU A 9 30.01 11.36 23.05
C GLU A 9 31.01 12.23 22.26
N GLU A 10 32.23 11.75 22.03
CA GLU A 10 33.22 12.43 21.20
C GLU A 10 32.77 12.55 19.73
N LEU A 11 32.15 11.50 19.19
CA LEU A 11 31.57 11.53 17.85
C LEU A 11 30.45 12.57 17.76
N ALA A 12 29.59 12.63 18.78
CA ALA A 12 28.51 13.60 18.82
C ALA A 12 29.00 15.04 18.98
N ALA A 13 30.03 15.27 19.81
CA ALA A 13 30.67 16.57 19.94
C ALA A 13 31.25 17.04 18.60
N LYS A 14 31.96 16.15 17.90
CA LYS A 14 32.55 16.46 16.59
C LYS A 14 31.49 16.73 15.52
N ALA A 15 30.41 15.96 15.50
CA ALA A 15 29.28 16.20 14.59
C ALA A 15 28.62 17.57 14.84
N ARG A 16 28.39 17.95 16.11
CA ARG A 16 27.88 19.28 16.46
C ARG A 16 28.80 20.41 16.03
N GLU A 17 30.12 20.23 16.20
CA GLU A 17 31.11 21.20 15.76
C GLU A 17 31.08 21.38 14.23
N MET A 18 31.01 20.29 13.47
CA MET A 18 30.89 20.35 12.01
C MET A 18 29.58 21.00 11.56
N MET A 19 28.46 20.65 12.19
CA MET A 19 27.16 21.28 11.90
C MET A 19 27.20 22.79 12.14
N LYS A 20 27.74 23.21 13.30
CA LYS A 20 27.88 24.63 13.63
C LYS A 20 28.83 25.38 12.70
N ALA A 21 29.95 24.77 12.33
CA ALA A 21 30.91 25.36 11.40
C ALA A 21 30.29 25.64 10.02
N HIS A 22 29.33 24.82 9.61
CA HIS A 22 28.60 24.96 8.36
C HIS A 22 27.23 25.64 8.49
N GLY A 23 26.87 26.15 9.68
CA GLY A 23 25.59 26.80 9.92
C GLY A 23 24.37 25.88 9.75
N LEU A 24 24.56 24.57 9.94
CA LEU A 24 23.51 23.57 9.82
C LEU A 24 22.84 23.35 11.17
N GLU A 25 21.53 23.58 11.23
CA GLU A 25 20.72 23.29 12.43
C GLU A 25 20.29 21.82 12.47
N GLU A 26 20.02 21.25 11.28
CA GLU A 26 19.56 19.88 11.08
C GLU A 26 20.15 19.24 9.81
N ILE A 27 20.28 17.92 9.85
CA ILE A 27 20.73 17.07 8.74
C ILE A 27 19.80 15.85 8.67
N PHE A 28 19.46 15.43 7.46
CA PHE A 28 18.68 14.23 7.15
C PHE A 28 19.58 13.19 6.50
N VAL A 29 19.70 12.00 7.07
CA VAL A 29 20.57 10.93 6.56
C VAL A 29 19.73 9.74 6.11
N CYS A 30 19.96 9.27 4.90
CA CYS A 30 19.33 8.08 4.33
C CYS A 30 20.15 6.80 4.62
N SER A 31 19.57 5.63 4.37
CA SER A 31 20.22 4.32 4.59
C SER A 31 21.48 4.07 3.76
N ASP A 32 21.58 4.76 2.61
CA ASP A 32 22.75 4.77 1.74
C ASP A 32 23.90 5.65 2.27
N LYS A 33 23.73 6.22 3.47
CA LYS A 33 24.68 7.10 4.17
C LYS A 33 24.85 8.46 3.49
N GLN A 34 23.95 8.84 2.57
CA GLN A 34 23.90 10.20 2.05
C GLN A 34 23.18 11.13 3.04
N GLY A 35 23.77 12.31 3.26
CA GLY A 35 23.22 13.35 4.12
C GLY A 35 22.70 14.53 3.30
N PHE A 36 21.56 15.06 3.70
CA PHE A 36 20.87 16.20 3.08
C PHE A 36 20.57 17.26 4.13
N THR A 37 20.62 18.53 3.74
CA THR A 37 20.20 19.66 4.58
C THR A 37 18.71 19.92 4.48
N GLU A 38 18.07 19.47 3.39
CA GLU A 38 16.66 19.68 3.11
C GLU A 38 15.86 18.40 3.28
N LYS A 39 14.76 18.47 4.04
CA LYS A 39 13.87 17.33 4.29
C LYS A 39 13.26 16.77 3.01
N GLU A 40 12.80 17.64 2.12
CA GLU A 40 12.10 17.22 0.88
C GLU A 40 13.04 16.44 -0.04
N ARG A 41 14.28 16.89 -0.17
CA ARG A 41 15.31 16.23 -0.98
C ARG A 41 15.70 14.87 -0.40
N ALA A 42 15.83 14.79 0.93
CA ALA A 42 16.05 13.52 1.62
C ALA A 42 14.88 12.54 1.42
N ASN A 43 13.64 13.04 1.45
CA ASN A 43 12.44 12.25 1.23
C ASN A 43 12.35 11.75 -0.22
N ASP A 44 12.58 12.62 -1.21
CA ASP A 44 12.55 12.21 -2.61
C ASP A 44 13.61 11.14 -2.89
N HIS A 45 14.81 11.31 -2.36
CA HIS A 45 15.88 10.32 -2.46
C HIS A 45 15.51 8.98 -1.80
N SER A 46 14.89 9.02 -0.61
CA SER A 46 14.51 7.79 0.10
C SER A 46 13.46 6.98 -0.64
N ARG A 47 12.63 7.59 -1.51
CA ARG A 47 11.63 6.86 -2.33
C ARG A 47 12.25 5.79 -3.23
N TYR A 48 13.50 5.99 -3.64
CA TYR A 48 14.24 5.06 -4.49
C TYR A 48 15.02 4.00 -3.69
N LEU A 49 15.09 4.13 -2.36
CA LEU A 49 15.73 3.17 -1.48
C LEU A 49 14.72 2.11 -1.01
N SER A 50 15.20 0.89 -0.75
CA SER A 50 14.34 -0.24 -0.36
C SER A 50 13.65 -0.05 0.98
N ASP A 51 14.33 0.62 1.90
CA ASP A 51 13.88 0.87 3.28
C ASP A 51 13.07 2.17 3.40
N LYS A 52 13.22 3.09 2.44
CA LYS A 52 12.56 4.41 2.41
C LYS A 52 12.76 5.25 3.68
N THR A 53 13.80 4.96 4.47
CA THR A 53 14.01 5.62 5.76
C THR A 53 14.82 6.90 5.60
N VAL A 54 14.50 7.87 6.46
CA VAL A 54 15.23 9.12 6.61
C VAL A 54 15.41 9.37 8.11
N HIS A 55 16.66 9.48 8.55
CA HIS A 55 17.01 9.80 9.92
C HIS A 55 17.28 11.30 10.06
N ARG A 56 16.56 11.96 10.96
CA ARG A 56 16.74 13.37 11.26
C ARG A 56 17.68 13.56 12.44
N PHE A 57 18.75 14.32 12.22
CA PHE A 57 19.71 14.71 13.23
C PHE A 57 19.67 16.21 13.40
N THR A 58 19.29 16.67 14.59
CA THR A 58 19.45 18.06 14.99
C THR A 58 20.70 18.18 15.85
N SER A 59 21.23 19.40 15.95
CA SER A 59 22.42 19.68 16.78
C SER A 59 22.25 19.22 18.23
N ASP A 60 21.02 19.15 18.76
CA ASP A 60 20.73 18.66 20.12
C ASP A 60 20.46 17.14 20.18
N SER A 61 20.02 16.51 19.08
CA SER A 61 19.61 15.09 19.05
C SER A 61 20.71 14.11 18.68
N VAL A 62 21.95 14.57 18.43
CA VAL A 62 23.10 13.74 18.01
C VAL A 62 23.40 12.56 18.96
N LEU A 63 22.89 12.60 20.19
CA LEU A 63 23.01 11.53 21.18
C LEU A 63 21.95 10.45 21.10
N ILE A 64 20.93 10.55 20.23
CA ILE A 64 19.79 9.63 20.19
C ILE A 64 19.78 8.84 18.87
N HIS A 65 20.75 7.94 18.67
CA HIS A 65 20.39 6.65 18.06
C HIS A 65 19.49 5.91 19.06
N GLU A 66 18.21 6.26 19.06
CA GLU A 66 17.20 5.28 19.39
C GLU A 66 16.97 4.48 18.10
N GLU A 67 17.35 3.21 18.11
CA GLU A 67 17.03 2.22 17.08
C GLU A 67 15.50 1.99 16.91
N GLY A 68 14.66 2.93 17.34
CA GLY A 68 13.22 2.73 17.51
C GLY A 68 12.32 3.89 17.07
N LYS A 69 12.84 5.10 16.84
CA LYS A 69 12.04 6.15 16.19
C LYS A 69 12.34 6.17 14.70
N LYS A 70 11.81 5.15 14.03
CA LYS A 70 11.25 5.33 12.70
C LYS A 70 10.28 6.50 12.85
N GLU A 71 10.64 7.72 12.49
CA GLU A 71 9.61 8.64 12.06
C GLU A 71 9.18 8.10 10.70
N PRO A 72 8.00 7.45 10.56
CA PRO A 72 7.41 7.28 9.26
C PRO A 72 7.16 8.70 8.74
N VAL A 73 8.09 9.22 7.94
CA VAL A 73 7.83 10.42 7.16
C VAL A 73 6.87 9.99 6.07
N ASN A 74 5.59 10.19 6.38
CA ASN A 74 4.37 9.81 5.64
C ASN A 74 3.76 8.46 6.00
N GLU A 75 3.11 8.39 7.16
CA GLU A 75 1.97 7.47 7.29
C GLU A 75 0.90 7.98 8.28
N ALA A 76 0.45 9.21 8.11
CA ALA A 76 -0.74 9.71 8.81
C ALA A 76 -1.77 10.37 7.88
N LYS A 77 -1.65 10.17 6.57
CA LYS A 77 -2.72 10.52 5.62
C LYS A 77 -2.96 9.52 4.48
N GLU A 78 -2.25 8.39 4.41
CA GLU A 78 -2.42 7.41 3.33
C GLU A 78 -3.05 6.08 3.74
N THR A 79 -2.98 5.65 5.01
CA THR A 79 -3.60 4.38 5.44
C THR A 79 -5.13 4.41 5.41
N LYS A 80 -5.75 5.52 5.82
CA LYS A 80 -7.20 5.69 5.64
C LYS A 80 -7.59 5.72 4.16
N THR A 81 -6.78 6.34 3.31
CA THR A 81 -7.11 6.48 1.89
C THR A 81 -6.99 5.16 1.14
N ASP A 82 -6.05 4.28 1.50
CA ASP A 82 -5.94 2.97 0.83
C ASP A 82 -7.10 2.04 1.22
N GLU A 83 -7.47 1.96 2.49
CA GLU A 83 -8.65 1.18 2.93
C GLU A 83 -9.95 1.73 2.34
N GLU A 84 -10.16 3.06 2.39
CA GLU A 84 -11.32 3.70 1.76
C GLU A 84 -11.36 3.44 0.26
N ARG A 85 -10.20 3.50 -0.41
CA ARG A 85 -10.12 3.26 -1.86
C ARG A 85 -10.40 1.81 -2.21
N GLN A 86 -9.92 0.86 -1.41
CA GLN A 86 -10.22 -0.56 -1.62
C GLN A 86 -11.71 -0.85 -1.42
N GLN A 87 -12.34 -0.30 -0.38
CA GLN A 87 -13.78 -0.43 -0.15
C GLN A 87 -14.60 0.19 -1.30
N LEU A 88 -14.22 1.37 -1.78
CA LEU A 88 -14.86 1.99 -2.93
C LEU A 88 -14.64 1.18 -4.20
N ALA A 89 -13.44 0.64 -4.43
CA ALA A 89 -13.17 -0.18 -5.60
C ALA A 89 -14.02 -1.46 -5.61
N GLN A 90 -14.20 -2.11 -4.45
CA GLN A 90 -15.09 -3.26 -4.32
C GLN A 90 -16.55 -2.89 -4.62
N ARG A 91 -17.06 -1.78 -4.04
CA ARG A 91 -18.42 -1.30 -4.34
C ARG A 91 -18.61 -0.92 -5.80
N TYR A 92 -17.62 -0.29 -6.41
CA TYR A 92 -17.64 0.02 -7.82
C TYR A 92 -17.68 -1.25 -8.68
N GLU A 93 -16.87 -2.27 -8.35
CA GLU A 93 -16.86 -3.55 -9.05
C GLU A 93 -18.20 -4.29 -8.90
N GLU A 94 -18.85 -4.21 -7.74
CA GLU A 94 -20.19 -4.78 -7.51
C GLU A 94 -21.27 -4.08 -8.36
N LEU A 95 -21.23 -2.74 -8.47
CA LEU A 95 -22.22 -1.94 -9.20
C LEU A 95 -22.02 -1.94 -10.72
N PHE A 96 -20.77 -1.99 -11.19
CA PHE A 96 -20.42 -1.85 -12.61
C PHE A 96 -19.86 -3.13 -13.24
N GLY A 97 -19.58 -4.18 -12.45
CA GLY A 97 -19.01 -5.45 -12.90
C GLY A 97 -17.57 -5.33 -13.43
N LYS A 98 -16.89 -4.21 -13.17
CA LYS A 98 -15.55 -3.89 -13.69
C LYS A 98 -14.73 -3.16 -12.64
N LYS A 99 -13.42 -3.44 -12.61
CA LYS A 99 -12.48 -2.75 -11.72
C LYS A 99 -12.25 -1.30 -12.18
N PRO A 100 -12.22 -0.34 -11.26
CA PRO A 100 -11.92 1.05 -11.59
C PRO A 100 -10.45 1.22 -12.00
N ASN A 101 -10.16 2.22 -12.84
CA ASN A 101 -8.79 2.52 -13.25
C ASN A 101 -7.95 2.90 -12.01
N HIS A 102 -6.73 2.35 -11.93
CA HIS A 102 -5.79 2.60 -10.85
C HIS A 102 -5.38 4.08 -10.72
N MET A 103 -5.58 4.90 -11.75
CA MET A 103 -5.35 6.35 -11.72
C MET A 103 -6.61 7.17 -11.34
N THR A 104 -7.77 6.53 -11.19
CA THR A 104 -8.99 7.22 -10.78
C THR A 104 -8.91 7.59 -9.30
N GLY A 105 -9.01 8.89 -9.01
CA GLY A 105 -9.03 9.41 -7.66
C GLY A 105 -10.28 9.00 -6.88
N VAL A 106 -10.16 8.88 -5.55
CA VAL A 106 -11.23 8.44 -4.64
C VAL A 106 -12.50 9.28 -4.73
N GLU A 107 -12.40 10.58 -4.99
CA GLU A 107 -13.57 11.46 -5.13
C GLU A 107 -14.42 11.10 -6.35
N LYS A 108 -13.79 10.83 -7.50
CA LYS A 108 -14.50 10.40 -8.72
C LYS A 108 -15.15 9.03 -8.52
N LEU A 109 -14.48 8.13 -7.81
CA LEU A 109 -15.00 6.81 -7.47
C LEU A 109 -16.26 6.92 -6.58
N LYS A 110 -16.23 7.76 -5.53
CA LYS A 110 -17.39 8.07 -4.69
C LYS A 110 -18.55 8.63 -5.51
N SER A 111 -18.30 9.61 -6.38
CA SER A 111 -19.36 10.21 -7.21
C SER A 111 -19.99 9.20 -8.17
N GLN A 112 -19.21 8.35 -8.84
CA GLN A 112 -19.75 7.35 -9.76
C GLN A 112 -20.55 6.25 -9.05
N ILE A 113 -20.09 5.82 -7.87
CA ILE A 113 -20.83 4.88 -7.02
C ILE A 113 -22.16 5.51 -6.62
N GLN A 114 -22.14 6.73 -6.08
CA GLN A 114 -23.34 7.42 -5.62
C GLN A 114 -24.34 7.65 -6.76
N GLU A 115 -23.88 8.10 -7.93
CA GLU A 115 -24.73 8.27 -9.11
C GLU A 115 -25.38 6.94 -9.50
N LYS A 116 -24.62 5.85 -9.51
CA LYS A 116 -25.14 4.53 -9.88
C LYS A 116 -26.08 3.94 -8.84
N GLU A 117 -25.79 4.12 -7.55
CA GLU A 117 -26.69 3.74 -6.47
C GLU A 117 -28.00 4.52 -6.52
N THR A 118 -27.97 5.82 -6.82
CA THR A 118 -29.20 6.59 -7.03
C THR A 118 -29.97 6.14 -8.27
N GLU A 119 -29.27 5.82 -9.36
CA GLU A 119 -29.92 5.30 -10.58
C GLU A 119 -30.55 3.91 -10.33
N LEU A 120 -29.87 3.03 -9.59
CA LEU A 120 -30.38 1.71 -9.21
C LEU A 120 -31.53 1.81 -8.20
N ALA A 121 -31.46 2.74 -7.24
CA ALA A 121 -32.56 3.01 -6.31
C ALA A 121 -33.80 3.49 -7.07
N SER A 122 -33.65 4.47 -7.97
CA SER A 122 -34.73 4.95 -8.84
C SER A 122 -35.24 3.88 -9.81
N LYS A 123 -34.41 2.91 -10.21
CA LYS A 123 -34.80 1.79 -11.09
C LYS A 123 -35.43 0.62 -10.35
N SER A 124 -35.23 0.52 -9.04
CA SER A 124 -35.84 -0.51 -8.18
C SER A 124 -37.26 -0.16 -7.71
N GLU A 125 -37.67 1.11 -7.78
CA GLU A 125 -39.06 1.53 -7.48
C GLU A 125 -40.06 1.30 -8.63
N GLU A 126 -39.60 0.98 -9.85
CA GLU A 126 -40.49 0.73 -11.00
C GLU A 126 -40.77 -0.77 -11.28
N THR A 127 -40.32 -1.70 -10.41
CA THR A 127 -40.50 -3.16 -10.63
C THR A 127 -41.33 -3.86 -9.54
N ILE A 128 -42.19 -3.13 -8.81
CA ILE A 128 -43.17 -3.74 -7.89
C ILE A 128 -44.61 -3.31 -8.24
N GLN A 129 -45.05 -3.61 -9.46
CA GLN A 129 -46.48 -3.79 -9.78
C GLN A 129 -46.70 -4.81 -10.91
N ASN A 130 -46.12 -6.01 -10.78
CA ASN A 130 -46.79 -7.20 -11.31
C ASN A 130 -46.12 -8.47 -10.80
N THR A 131 -46.78 -9.11 -9.84
CA THR A 131 -47.22 -10.52 -9.91
C THR A 131 -47.41 -11.01 -8.47
N THR A 132 -48.58 -10.72 -7.92
CA THR A 132 -49.14 -11.44 -6.78
C THR A 132 -49.76 -12.74 -7.32
N GLN A 133 -49.16 -13.89 -7.04
CA GLN A 133 -49.89 -15.02 -6.46
C GLN A 133 -48.92 -16.07 -5.90
N ALA A 134 -49.01 -16.26 -4.60
CA ALA A 134 -48.40 -17.34 -3.83
C ALA A 134 -49.18 -18.66 -4.03
N PRO A 135 -48.92 -19.67 -3.19
CA PRO A 135 -47.78 -20.58 -3.10
C PRO A 135 -48.22 -21.98 -3.59
N GLU A 136 -47.33 -22.98 -3.66
CA GLU A 136 -47.57 -24.37 -3.18
C GLU A 136 -46.26 -25.17 -3.34
N LEU A 137 -45.64 -25.49 -2.20
CA LEU A 137 -44.79 -26.66 -1.98
C LEU A 137 -45.72 -27.89 -1.93
N PRO A 138 -45.30 -29.10 -2.36
CA PRO A 138 -44.52 -29.94 -1.45
C PRO A 138 -43.48 -30.90 -2.06
N LEU A 139 -42.54 -31.26 -1.19
CA LEU A 139 -41.84 -32.55 -1.00
C LEU A 139 -41.85 -33.57 -2.16
N ASP A 140 -40.68 -34.08 -2.56
CA ASP A 140 -40.14 -35.32 -1.99
C ASP A 140 -38.75 -35.68 -2.55
N GLN A 141 -37.99 -36.39 -1.72
CA GLN A 141 -36.87 -37.29 -2.01
C GLN A 141 -35.41 -36.80 -2.00
N LYS A 142 -34.70 -37.51 -1.13
CA LYS A 142 -33.32 -37.46 -0.67
C LYS A 142 -32.54 -38.57 -1.44
N PRO A 143 -31.27 -38.86 -1.08
CA PRO A 143 -30.10 -38.80 -1.95
C PRO A 143 -29.66 -40.17 -2.51
N GLU A 144 -28.88 -40.23 -3.59
CA GLU A 144 -27.95 -41.35 -3.81
C GLU A 144 -26.69 -40.94 -4.57
N ASP A 145 -25.59 -41.50 -4.09
CA ASP A 145 -24.22 -41.58 -4.59
C ASP A 145 -24.06 -41.67 -6.12
N ALA A 146 -23.03 -41.00 -6.64
CA ALA A 146 -22.08 -41.65 -7.55
C ALA A 146 -20.79 -40.82 -7.67
N LYS A 147 -19.72 -41.45 -7.20
CA LYS A 147 -18.31 -41.14 -7.37
C LYS A 147 -17.89 -41.59 -8.76
N GLU A 148 -17.29 -40.74 -9.59
CA GLU A 148 -16.40 -41.24 -10.64
C GLU A 148 -15.30 -40.24 -11.01
N GLN A 149 -14.07 -40.73 -10.89
CA GLN A 149 -12.82 -40.14 -11.37
C GLN A 149 -12.63 -40.57 -12.83
N SER A 150 -12.11 -39.70 -13.70
CA SER A 150 -11.26 -40.09 -14.86
C SER A 150 -10.64 -38.83 -15.47
N GLU A 151 -9.31 -38.71 -15.40
CA GLU A 151 -8.33 -38.88 -16.50
C GLU A 151 -8.03 -37.56 -17.23
N GLN A 152 -6.84 -36.97 -17.02
CA GLN A 152 -5.55 -37.25 -17.70
C GLN A 152 -5.54 -36.93 -19.20
N LYS A 153 -4.82 -35.87 -19.59
CA LYS A 153 -3.95 -35.77 -20.79
C LYS A 153 -3.19 -34.43 -20.75
N SER A 154 -1.92 -34.35 -20.37
CA SER A 154 -0.68 -34.60 -21.14
C SER A 154 -0.58 -33.83 -22.47
N GLU A 155 0.28 -32.82 -22.49
CA GLU A 155 1.09 -32.36 -23.64
C GLU A 155 2.16 -31.42 -23.01
N GLU A 156 3.34 -31.87 -22.61
CA GLU A 156 4.50 -32.22 -23.44
C GLU A 156 4.70 -31.29 -24.63
N ASN A 157 5.62 -30.31 -24.47
CA ASN A 157 6.66 -30.14 -25.47
C ASN A 157 7.96 -29.64 -24.81
N PRO A 158 9.08 -30.34 -25.03
CA PRO A 158 10.43 -29.97 -24.59
C PRO A 158 11.21 -29.26 -25.70
N ALA A 159 12.45 -28.89 -25.35
CA ALA A 159 13.60 -28.66 -26.24
C ALA A 159 13.54 -27.37 -27.09
N GLU A 160 14.61 -26.68 -27.44
CA GLU A 160 16.06 -26.72 -27.20
C GLU A 160 16.58 -25.66 -28.20
N GLU A 161 17.54 -24.82 -27.84
CA GLU A 161 18.69 -24.56 -28.73
C GLU A 161 19.72 -23.68 -28.04
N LYS A 162 20.91 -24.26 -27.95
CA LYS A 162 22.20 -23.61 -27.79
C LYS A 162 22.66 -23.07 -29.16
N GLU A 163 23.84 -22.45 -29.12
CA GLU A 163 24.70 -21.96 -30.23
C GLU A 163 24.39 -20.49 -30.58
N ASP A 164 25.34 -19.56 -30.51
CA ASP A 164 26.77 -19.60 -30.85
C ASP A 164 27.65 -18.91 -29.78
#